data_AF-A0A0H3LTJ3-F1
#
_entry.id   AF-A0A0H3LTJ3-F1
#
_cell.length_a   1.000
_cell.length_b   1.000
_cell.length_c   1.000
_cell.angle_alpha   90.00
_cell.angle_beta   90.00
_cell.angle_gamma   90.00
#
_symmetry.space_group_name_H-M   'P 1'
#
loop_
_entity.id
_entity.type
_entity.pdbx_description
1 polymer ?
#
loop_
_entity_poly.entity_id
_entity_poly.type
_entity_poly.pdbx_seq_one_letter_code
_entity_poly.pdbx_strand_id
1 'polypeptide(L)'
;MMVRGASGNVVRARVAPGAGKGGGLARLAGMLCQQALFQRWVSVVAGPAPQGVSAQDHAAEFVRLRCRVDTRAQLDHDARAAWRFHQWVRRPYRMWAEYHG
;
A
#
# COMPACT_ATOMS: atom_id res chain seq x y z
N MET A 1 -6.21 -55.84 -1.80
CA MET A 1 -6.68 -54.79 -2.74
C MET A 1 -7.79 -54.00 -2.06
N MET A 2 -7.51 -52.78 -1.61
CA MET A 2 -8.49 -51.74 -1.19
C MET A 2 -7.68 -50.46 -0.93
N VAL A 3 -7.75 -49.50 -1.85
CA VAL A 3 -7.04 -48.21 -1.75
C VAL A 3 -8.01 -47.21 -1.14
N ARG A 4 -7.73 -46.72 0.08
CA ARG A 4 -8.48 -45.62 0.69
C ARG A 4 -8.03 -44.32 0.04
N GLY A 5 -8.91 -43.69 -0.75
CA GLY A 5 -8.67 -42.37 -1.34
C GLY A 5 -8.64 -41.30 -0.26
N ALA A 6 -7.48 -40.66 -0.08
CA ALA A 6 -7.36 -39.44 0.69
C ALA A 6 -7.76 -38.26 -0.18
N SER A 7 -9.04 -37.89 -0.13
CA SER A 7 -9.57 -36.69 -0.80
C SER A 7 -9.17 -35.43 -0.02
N GLY A 8 -7.89 -35.07 -0.07
CA GLY A 8 -7.37 -33.77 0.36
C GLY A 8 -7.85 -32.70 -0.61
N ASN A 9 -9.11 -32.28 -0.48
CA ASN A 9 -9.70 -31.30 -1.37
C ASN A 9 -9.29 -29.89 -0.91
N VAL A 10 -8.22 -29.35 -1.50
CA VAL A 10 -7.81 -27.96 -1.27
C VAL A 10 -8.78 -27.08 -2.04
N VAL A 11 -9.76 -26.51 -1.34
CA VAL A 11 -10.67 -25.51 -1.90
C VAL A 11 -9.84 -24.28 -2.26
N ARG A 12 -9.35 -24.22 -3.50
CA ARG A 12 -8.78 -22.98 -4.05
C ARG A 12 -9.91 -21.97 -4.14
N ALA A 13 -9.91 -21.01 -3.23
CA ALA A 13 -10.81 -19.87 -3.28
C ALA A 13 -10.75 -19.26 -4.68
N ARG A 14 -11.92 -19.13 -5.32
CA ARG A 14 -12.04 -18.48 -6.63
C ARG A 14 -11.60 -17.03 -6.47
N VAL A 15 -10.42 -16.70 -7.00
CA VAL A 15 -9.98 -15.32 -7.17
C VAL A 15 -10.92 -14.67 -8.20
N ALA A 16 -11.66 -13.66 -7.77
CA ALA A 16 -12.53 -12.88 -8.65
C ALA A 16 -11.68 -12.20 -9.75
N PRO A 17 -12.19 -12.08 -11.00
CA PRO A 17 -11.46 -11.41 -12.07
C PRO A 17 -11.41 -9.90 -11.76
N GLY A 18 -10.21 -9.43 -11.38
CA GLY A 18 -9.94 -8.07 -10.92
C GLY A 18 -8.71 -7.97 -10.00
N ALA A 19 -8.29 -9.09 -9.41
CA ALA A 19 -7.23 -9.21 -8.40
C ALA A 19 -5.80 -8.78 -8.81
N GLY A 20 -5.59 -8.27 -10.02
CA GLY A 20 -4.26 -7.87 -10.53
C GLY A 20 -4.04 -6.36 -10.68
N LYS A 21 -5.11 -5.55 -10.77
CA LYS A 21 -5.01 -4.09 -10.94
C LYS A 21 -5.60 -3.43 -9.71
N GLY A 22 -4.75 -2.77 -8.93
CA GLY A 22 -5.17 -2.01 -7.76
C GLY A 22 -6.30 -1.03 -8.11
N GLY A 23 -7.25 -0.87 -7.19
CA GLY A 23 -8.40 0.00 -7.34
C GLY A 23 -8.08 1.47 -7.07
N GLY A 24 -9.08 2.21 -6.59
CA GLY A 24 -8.98 3.66 -6.39
C GLY A 24 -7.90 4.06 -5.38
N LEU A 25 -7.72 3.30 -4.31
CA LEU A 25 -6.74 3.61 -3.27
C LEU A 25 -5.32 3.29 -3.72
N ALA A 26 -5.10 2.17 -4.42
CA ALA A 26 -3.79 1.87 -4.98
C ALA A 26 -3.35 2.94 -5.99
N ARG A 27 -4.25 3.39 -6.87
CA ARG A 27 -3.97 4.47 -7.83
C ARG A 27 -3.68 5.79 -7.12
N LEU A 28 -4.47 6.15 -6.12
CA LEU A 28 -4.26 7.36 -5.32
C LEU A 28 -2.91 7.33 -4.60
N ALA A 29 -2.56 6.21 -3.96
CA ALA A 29 -1.26 6.02 -3.33
C ALA A 29 -0.12 6.14 -4.35
N GLY A 30 -0.31 5.58 -5.55
CA GLY A 30 0.59 5.75 -6.69
C GLY A 30 0.89 7.21 -7.01
N MET A 31 -0.16 8.00 -7.24
CA MET A 31 -0.05 9.42 -7.57
C MET A 31 0.59 10.22 -6.44
N LEU A 32 0.24 9.95 -5.17
CA LEU A 32 0.86 10.63 -4.03
C LEU A 32 2.37 10.39 -3.97
N CYS A 33 2.84 9.15 -4.18
CA CYS A 33 4.27 8.85 -4.15
C CYS A 33 5.07 9.59 -5.23
N GLN A 34 4.43 10.03 -6.31
CA GLN A 34 5.06 10.80 -7.39
C GLN A 34 5.12 12.32 -7.08
N GLN A 35 4.36 12.81 -6.10
CA GLN A 35 4.34 14.24 -5.78
C GLN A 35 5.57 14.63 -4.95
N ALA A 36 6.31 15.64 -5.40
CA ALA A 36 7.48 16.15 -4.69
C ALA A 36 7.16 16.62 -3.27
N LEU A 37 6.00 17.26 -3.05
CA LEU A 37 5.57 17.71 -1.73
C LEU A 37 5.32 16.52 -0.77
N PHE A 38 4.73 15.43 -1.28
CA PHE A 38 4.54 14.22 -0.51
C PHE A 38 5.86 13.51 -0.21
N GLN A 39 6.77 13.43 -1.19
CA GLN A 39 8.11 12.89 -0.97
C GLN A 39 8.88 13.68 0.10
N ARG A 40 8.78 15.01 0.08
CA ARG A 40 9.36 15.89 1.11
C ARG A 40 8.75 15.60 2.48
N TRP A 41 7.43 15.50 2.56
CA TRP A 41 6.75 15.16 3.82
C TRP A 41 7.23 13.81 4.37
N VAL A 42 7.34 12.79 3.51
CA VAL A 42 7.87 11.47 3.90
C VAL A 42 9.29 11.62 4.47
N SER A 43 10.16 12.40 3.82
CA SER A 43 11.50 12.65 4.34
C SER A 43 11.52 13.32 5.71
N VAL A 44 10.55 14.19 6.01
CA VAL A 44 10.42 14.84 7.33
C VAL A 44 9.99 13.83 8.40
N VAL A 45 9.05 12.93 8.10
CA VAL A 45 8.48 12.02 9.13
C VAL A 45 9.21 10.69 9.26
N ALA A 46 9.86 10.22 8.19
CA ALA A 46 10.50 8.91 8.12
C ALA A 46 12.02 9.00 7.90
N GLY A 47 12.57 10.21 7.78
CA GLY A 47 13.96 10.42 7.39
C GLY A 47 14.17 10.37 5.88
N PRO A 48 15.32 10.86 5.38
CA PRO A 48 15.63 10.95 3.96
C PRO A 48 15.66 9.57 3.30
N ALA A 49 15.45 9.54 1.99
CA ALA A 49 15.61 8.31 1.21
C ALA A 49 17.03 7.75 1.36
N PRO A 50 17.19 6.42 1.56
CA PRO A 50 18.50 5.79 1.60
C PRO A 50 19.29 6.02 0.31
N GLN A 51 20.62 5.93 0.39
CA GLN A 51 21.48 6.07 -0.79
C GLN A 51 21.10 5.04 -1.87
N GLY A 52 20.91 5.51 -3.10
CA GLY A 52 20.53 4.66 -4.23
C GLY A 52 19.02 4.38 -4.33
N VAL A 53 18.19 4.86 -3.39
CA VAL A 53 16.73 4.73 -3.45
C VAL A 53 16.12 6.05 -3.93
N SER A 54 15.23 5.99 -4.92
CA SER A 54 14.53 7.18 -5.39
C SER A 54 13.56 7.68 -4.33
N ALA A 55 13.31 9.00 -4.29
CA ALA A 55 12.34 9.58 -3.37
C ALA A 55 10.92 9.01 -3.56
N GLN A 56 10.57 8.64 -4.81
CA GLN A 56 9.31 7.97 -5.12
C GLN A 56 9.24 6.57 -4.52
N ASP A 57 10.31 5.78 -4.65
CA ASP A 57 10.33 4.40 -4.12
C ASP A 57 10.34 4.38 -2.60
N HIS A 58 11.08 5.32 -1.98
CA HIS A 58 11.05 5.55 -0.54
C HIS A 58 9.63 5.90 -0.06
N ALA A 59 8.94 6.79 -0.76
CA ALA A 59 7.54 7.12 -0.46
C ALA A 59 6.60 5.91 -0.62
N ALA A 60 6.81 5.07 -1.65
CA ALA A 60 6.02 3.87 -1.86
C ALA A 60 6.27 2.81 -0.78
N GLU A 61 7.51 2.67 -0.31
CA GLU A 61 7.87 1.82 0.83
C GLU A 61 7.25 2.34 2.14
N PHE A 62 7.34 3.64 2.41
CA PHE A 62 6.70 4.27 3.56
C PHE A 62 5.20 3.95 3.62
N VAL A 63 4.47 4.10 2.51
CA VAL A 63 3.04 3.77 2.45
C VAL A 63 2.78 2.30 2.77
N ARG A 64 3.57 1.39 2.21
CA ARG A 64 3.44 -0.07 2.43
C ARG A 64 3.65 -0.42 3.91
N LEU A 65 4.73 0.05 4.50
CA LEU A 65 5.05 -0.15 5.91
C LEU A 65 3.98 0.43 6.83
N ARG A 66 3.53 1.65 6.56
CA ARG A 66 2.52 2.33 7.39
C ARG A 66 1.16 1.64 7.32
N CYS A 67 0.80 1.09 6.16
CA CYS A 67 -0.48 0.42 5.95
C CYS A 67 -0.45 -1.08 6.27
N ARG A 68 0.75 -1.65 6.51
CA ARG A 68 1.01 -3.09 6.72
C ARG A 68 0.57 -3.94 5.54
N VAL A 69 1.04 -3.56 4.35
CA VAL A 69 0.77 -4.23 3.07
C VAL A 69 2.07 -4.44 2.29
N ASP A 70 2.16 -5.54 1.56
CA ASP A 70 3.31 -5.84 0.69
C ASP A 70 3.22 -5.06 -0.62
N THR A 71 2.00 -4.84 -1.11
CA THR A 71 1.73 -4.13 -2.37
C THR A 71 0.62 -3.09 -2.19
N ARG A 72 0.68 -2.00 -2.95
CA ARG A 72 -0.36 -0.95 -2.91
C ARG A 72 -1.75 -1.45 -3.31
N ALA A 73 -1.84 -2.51 -4.13
CA ALA A 73 -3.11 -3.11 -4.54
C ALA A 73 -3.91 -3.67 -3.35
N GLN A 74 -3.24 -4.11 -2.27
CA GLN A 74 -3.90 -4.59 -1.06
C GLN A 74 -4.71 -3.51 -0.34
N LEU A 75 -4.42 -2.21 -0.58
CA LEU A 75 -5.20 -1.11 -0.01
C LEU A 75 -6.68 -1.17 -0.41
N ASP A 76 -6.99 -1.68 -1.60
CA ASP A 76 -8.36 -1.77 -2.11
C ASP A 76 -9.11 -3.04 -1.64
N HIS A 77 -8.40 -3.98 -1.01
CA HIS A 77 -8.94 -5.28 -0.63
C HIS A 77 -8.95 -5.52 0.88
N ASP A 78 -8.11 -4.82 1.64
CA ASP A 78 -8.11 -4.86 3.11
C ASP A 78 -8.64 -3.55 3.69
N ALA A 79 -9.84 -3.63 4.31
CA ALA A 79 -10.47 -2.48 4.96
C ALA A 79 -9.62 -1.88 6.09
N ARG A 80 -8.79 -2.69 6.78
CA ARG A 80 -7.86 -2.19 7.80
C ARG A 80 -6.69 -1.44 7.16
N ALA A 81 -6.18 -1.92 6.03
CA ALA A 81 -5.15 -1.23 5.27
C ALA A 81 -5.66 0.10 4.71
N ALA A 82 -6.88 0.12 4.15
CA ALA A 82 -7.55 1.34 3.72
C ALA A 82 -7.71 2.35 4.86
N TRP A 83 -8.17 1.90 6.03
CA TRP A 83 -8.30 2.74 7.21
C TRP A 83 -6.94 3.35 7.62
N ARG A 84 -5.87 2.54 7.69
CA ARG A 84 -4.52 3.03 8.00
C ARG A 84 -4.02 4.05 6.97
N PHE A 85 -4.26 3.80 5.69
CA PHE A 85 -3.88 4.74 4.65
C PHE A 85 -4.58 6.10 4.84
N HIS A 86 -5.87 6.09 5.15
CA HIS A 86 -6.59 7.34 5.44
C HIS A 86 -6.09 8.03 6.70
N GLN A 87 -5.98 7.29 7.80
CA GLN A 87 -5.71 7.86 9.13
C GLN A 87 -4.26 8.25 9.33
N TRP A 88 -3.32 7.47 8.80
CA TRP A 88 -1.91 7.59 9.13
C TRP A 88 -1.05 8.12 7.98
N VAL A 89 -1.61 8.17 6.77
CA VAL A 89 -0.92 8.75 5.60
C VAL A 89 -1.65 10.00 5.12
N ARG A 90 -2.90 9.87 4.66
CA ARG A 90 -3.60 10.99 4.00
C ARG A 90 -3.93 12.15 4.93
N ARG A 91 -4.52 11.88 6.11
CA ARG A 91 -4.89 12.95 7.06
C ARG A 91 -3.66 13.73 7.56
N PRO A 92 -2.58 13.08 8.05
CA PRO A 92 -1.39 13.79 8.51
C PRO A 92 -0.69 14.55 7.37
N TYR A 93 -0.58 13.96 6.18
CA TYR A 93 -0.01 14.65 5.03
C TYR A 93 -0.79 15.92 4.69
N ARG A 94 -2.12 15.87 4.64
CA ARG A 94 -2.94 17.05 4.33
C ARG A 94 -2.74 18.17 5.35
N MET A 95 -2.78 17.84 6.64
CA MET A 95 -2.55 18.83 7.70
C MET A 95 -1.16 19.45 7.59
N TRP A 96 -0.13 18.66 7.29
CA TRP A 96 1.21 19.19 7.11
C TRP A 96 1.33 20.04 5.84
N ALA A 97 0.77 19.58 4.73
CA ALA A 97 0.84 20.24 3.42
C ALA A 97 0.13 21.60 3.41
N GLU A 98 -0.92 21.79 4.22
CA GLU A 98 -1.61 23.08 4.40
C GLU A 98 -0.66 24.21 4.85
N TYR A 99 0.45 23.89 5.53
CA TYR A 99 1.44 24.87 5.99
C TYR A 99 2.73 24.89 5.16
N HIS A 100 2.89 23.99 4.18
CA HIS A 100 4.16 23.77 3.46
C HIS A 100 4.00 23.74 1.93
N GLY A 101 2.80 24.05 1.43
CA GLY A 101 2.45 24.13 0.01
C GLY A 101 2.89 25.42 -0.66
#